data_AF-A0A7N2LGU9-F1
#
_entry.id   AF-A0A7N2LGU9-F1
#
_cell.length_a   1.000
_cell.length_b   1.000
_cell.length_c   1.000
_cell.angle_alpha   90.00
_cell.angle_beta   90.00
_cell.angle_gamma   90.00
#
_symmetry.space_group_name_H-M   'P 1'
#
loop_
_entity.id
_entity.type
_entity.pdbx_description
1 polymer ?
#
loop_
_entity_poly.entity_id
_entity_poly.type
_entity_poly.pdbx_seq_one_letter_code
_entity_poly.pdbx_strand_id
1 'polypeptide(L)'
;MELMKPCIEVEIEECDDIIVDVPLALDLDPDEQLDCCIYRVPEKLHKVNKDAYTPMLISIGPFHHHEKKLKKMEQLKLRYFKEALYRTKKDQKDLAKYIVENEVLIRHCYAEIFHNINSKEFIKMILLDSIFIIEHLLRTKEKS
;
A
#
# COMPACT_ATOMS: atom_id res chain seq x y z
N MET A 1 -47.99 46.97 -45.45
CA MET A 1 -47.94 47.25 -44.00
C MET A 1 -48.44 46.01 -43.28
N GLU A 2 -47.59 44.99 -43.21
CA GLU A 2 -47.84 43.83 -42.34
C GLU A 2 -47.50 44.25 -40.91
N LEU A 3 -48.52 44.22 -40.04
CA LEU A 3 -48.38 44.50 -38.63
C LEU A 3 -47.77 43.26 -37.96
N MET A 4 -46.47 43.34 -37.72
CA MET A 4 -45.69 42.38 -36.93
C MET A 4 -46.28 42.34 -35.51
N LYS A 5 -46.82 41.19 -35.12
CA LYS A 5 -47.26 40.89 -33.75
C LYS A 5 -46.02 40.64 -32.87
N PRO A 6 -46.08 40.96 -31.57
CA PRO A 6 -44.88 41.05 -30.73
C PRO A 6 -44.33 39.66 -30.41
N CYS A 7 -43.03 39.46 -30.65
CA CYS A 7 -42.27 38.36 -30.09
C CYS A 7 -42.14 38.61 -28.58
N ILE A 8 -42.63 37.69 -27.77
CA ILE A 8 -42.39 37.66 -26.33
C ILE A 8 -40.90 37.35 -26.14
N GLU A 9 -40.15 38.25 -25.50
CA GLU A 9 -38.81 37.97 -25.00
C GLU A 9 -38.95 37.01 -23.80
N VAL A 10 -38.42 35.79 -23.95
CA VAL A 10 -38.21 34.88 -22.83
C VAL A 10 -36.83 35.21 -22.28
N GLU A 11 -36.78 35.94 -21.16
CA GLU A 11 -35.57 36.02 -20.35
C GLU A 11 -35.26 34.63 -19.82
N ILE A 12 -34.22 34.01 -20.36
CA ILE A 12 -33.61 32.82 -19.77
C ILE A 12 -32.78 33.35 -18.59
N GLU A 13 -33.25 33.15 -17.36
CA GLU A 13 -32.40 33.30 -16.18
C GLU A 13 -31.20 32.37 -16.36
N GLU A 14 -30.00 32.95 -16.46
CA GLU A 14 -28.75 32.21 -16.40
C GLU A 14 -28.74 31.43 -15.08
N CYS A 15 -28.86 30.11 -15.20
CA CYS A 15 -28.62 29.23 -14.07
C CYS A 15 -27.12 29.26 -13.85
N ASP A 16 -26.68 30.08 -12.89
CA ASP A 16 -25.29 30.10 -12.41
C ASP A 16 -24.83 28.65 -12.27
N ASP A 17 -23.85 28.27 -13.08
CA ASP A 17 -23.23 26.95 -13.02
C ASP A 17 -22.85 26.69 -11.56
N ILE A 18 -23.52 25.74 -10.90
CA ILE A 18 -23.09 25.27 -9.59
C ILE A 18 -21.78 24.54 -9.82
N ILE A 19 -20.67 25.29 -9.74
CA ILE A 19 -19.33 24.72 -9.68
C ILE A 19 -19.27 23.99 -8.34
N VAL A 20 -19.55 22.69 -8.36
CA VAL A 20 -19.20 21.83 -7.26
C VAL A 20 -17.68 21.72 -7.32
N ASP A 21 -16.99 22.44 -6.45
CA ASP A 21 -15.58 22.19 -6.13
C ASP A 21 -15.46 20.77 -5.59
N VAL A 22 -15.37 19.80 -6.50
CA VAL A 22 -14.90 18.46 -6.19
C VAL A 22 -13.39 18.60 -6.06
N PRO A 23 -12.79 18.35 -4.89
CA PRO A 23 -11.35 18.24 -4.80
C PRO A 23 -10.95 17.09 -5.73
N LEU A 24 -10.40 17.42 -6.89
CA LEU A 24 -9.71 16.46 -7.75
C LEU A 24 -8.52 15.98 -6.92
N ALA A 25 -8.75 14.92 -6.17
CA ALA A 25 -7.70 14.26 -5.44
C ALA A 25 -6.70 13.73 -6.48
N LEU A 26 -5.58 14.45 -6.57
CA LEU A 26 -4.33 14.09 -7.24
C LEU A 26 -4.45 14.02 -8.77
N ASP A 27 -4.03 15.10 -9.42
CA ASP A 27 -3.57 15.12 -10.82
C ASP A 27 -2.31 14.25 -10.98
N LEU A 28 -2.46 12.94 -10.82
CA LEU A 28 -1.45 11.97 -11.25
C LEU A 28 -1.92 11.40 -12.58
N ASP A 29 -1.05 11.52 -13.59
CA ASP A 29 -1.24 10.93 -14.90
C ASP A 29 -1.62 9.44 -14.72
N PRO A 30 -2.65 8.90 -15.41
CA PRO A 30 -3.01 7.48 -15.31
C PRO A 30 -1.84 6.53 -15.62
N ASP A 31 -0.88 6.97 -16.43
CA ASP A 31 0.37 6.25 -16.74
C ASP A 31 1.47 6.39 -15.66
N GLU A 32 1.32 7.32 -14.71
CA GLU A 32 2.21 7.48 -13.54
C GLU A 32 1.68 6.81 -12.26
N GLN A 33 0.43 6.31 -12.27
CA GLN A 33 -0.02 5.35 -11.28
C GLN A 33 0.70 4.02 -11.54
N LEU A 34 1.84 3.82 -10.88
CA LEU A 34 2.30 2.46 -10.60
C LEU A 34 1.11 1.67 -10.08
N ASP A 35 0.75 0.59 -10.77
CA ASP A 35 -0.38 -0.28 -10.44
C ASP A 35 -0.29 -0.69 -8.97
N CYS A 36 -1.03 0.03 -8.12
CA CYS A 36 -1.22 -0.38 -6.75
C CYS A 36 -1.82 -1.78 -6.78
N CYS A 37 -1.25 -2.71 -6.02
CA CYS A 37 -1.67 -4.11 -6.02
C CYS A 37 -1.87 -4.69 -4.61
N ILE A 38 -1.62 -3.88 -3.57
CA ILE A 38 -1.73 -4.28 -2.16
C ILE A 38 -2.71 -3.34 -1.46
N TYR A 39 -3.89 -3.88 -1.13
CA TYR A 39 -5.01 -3.12 -0.57
C TYR A 39 -5.32 -3.55 0.86
N ARG A 40 -5.80 -2.61 1.67
CA ARG A 40 -6.46 -2.96 2.93
C ARG A 40 -7.82 -3.60 2.63
N VAL A 41 -8.18 -4.60 3.43
CA VAL A 41 -9.51 -5.21 3.35
C VAL A 41 -10.58 -4.15 3.63
N PRO A 42 -11.61 -4.01 2.77
CA PRO A 42 -12.70 -3.07 3.00
C PRO A 42 -13.35 -3.24 4.38
N GLU A 43 -13.61 -2.14 5.09
CA GLU A 43 -14.10 -2.19 6.48
C GLU A 43 -15.36 -3.03 6.66
N LYS A 44 -16.26 -3.03 5.67
CA LYS A 44 -17.50 -3.82 5.72
C LYS A 44 -17.18 -5.32 5.83
N LEU A 45 -16.20 -5.81 5.08
CA LEU A 45 -15.75 -7.21 5.15
C LEU A 45 -15.00 -7.47 6.45
N HIS A 46 -14.11 -6.54 6.85
CA HIS A 46 -13.38 -6.64 8.11
C HIS A 46 -14.31 -6.76 9.33
N LYS A 47 -15.41 -6.00 9.35
CA LYS A 47 -16.43 -6.02 10.42
C LYS A 47 -17.21 -7.33 10.50
N VAL A 48 -17.42 -8.01 9.37
CA VAL A 48 -18.11 -9.31 9.33
C VAL A 48 -17.28 -10.39 10.00
N ASN A 49 -15.97 -10.42 9.77
CA ASN A 49 -15.07 -11.37 10.42
C ASN A 49 -13.67 -10.78 10.62
N LYS A 50 -13.46 -10.13 11.77
CA LYS A 50 -12.19 -9.47 12.08
C LYS A 50 -11.01 -10.44 12.11
N ASP A 51 -11.21 -11.63 12.67
CA ASP A 51 -10.15 -12.61 12.88
C ASP A 51 -9.66 -13.22 11.57
N ALA A 52 -10.49 -13.27 10.53
CA ALA A 52 -10.09 -13.72 9.19
C ALA A 52 -9.14 -12.75 8.48
N TYR A 53 -9.16 -11.46 8.85
CA TYR A 53 -8.43 -10.40 8.15
C TYR A 53 -7.38 -9.72 9.01
N THR A 54 -7.31 -10.03 10.31
CA THR A 54 -6.26 -9.55 11.20
C THR A 54 -5.25 -10.67 11.44
N PRO A 55 -3.96 -10.45 11.15
CA PRO A 55 -2.94 -11.45 11.39
C PRO A 55 -2.94 -11.93 12.85
N MET A 56 -2.96 -13.25 13.04
CA MET A 56 -2.89 -13.86 14.37
C MET A 56 -1.46 -14.11 14.83
N LEU A 57 -0.56 -14.43 13.88
CA LEU A 57 0.80 -14.86 14.18
C LEU A 57 1.82 -13.84 13.71
N ILE A 58 1.87 -13.57 12.40
CA ILE A 58 2.91 -12.76 11.75
C ILE A 58 2.30 -11.64 10.89
N SER A 59 2.80 -10.42 11.02
CA SER A 59 2.53 -9.33 10.07
C SER A 59 3.43 -9.46 8.86
N ILE A 60 2.95 -9.14 7.67
CA ILE A 60 3.78 -8.92 6.49
C ILE A 60 3.39 -7.55 5.93
N GLY A 61 4.38 -6.67 5.80
CA GLY A 61 4.21 -5.31 5.36
C GLY A 61 3.69 -4.35 6.45
N PRO A 62 3.44 -3.08 6.04
CA PRO A 62 3.15 -1.94 6.91
C PRO A 62 1.81 -2.03 7.64
N PHE A 63 0.79 -2.67 7.08
CA PHE A 63 -0.59 -2.58 7.59
C PHE A 63 -0.76 -3.03 9.05
N HIS A 64 0.07 -3.96 9.52
CA HIS A 64 0.00 -4.53 10.87
C HIS A 64 1.35 -4.48 11.64
N HIS A 65 2.31 -3.64 11.19
CA HIS A 65 3.71 -3.68 11.66
C HIS A 65 3.89 -3.40 13.17
N HIS A 66 3.02 -2.60 13.79
CA HIS A 66 3.16 -2.18 15.19
C HIS A 66 2.23 -2.91 16.16
N GLU A 67 1.56 -3.98 15.74
CA GLU A 67 0.66 -4.73 16.62
C GLU A 67 1.45 -5.51 17.67
N LYS A 68 1.29 -5.13 18.96
CA LYS A 68 2.03 -5.71 20.10
C LYS A 68 1.98 -7.24 20.14
N LYS A 69 0.87 -7.85 19.74
CA LYS A 69 0.68 -9.31 19.71
C LYS A 69 1.61 -10.03 18.72
N LEU A 70 2.11 -9.33 17.70
CA LEU A 70 2.94 -9.90 16.63
C LEU A 70 4.45 -9.80 16.91
N LYS A 71 4.85 -9.17 18.03
CA LYS A 71 6.27 -8.94 18.38
C LYS A 71 7.11 -10.21 18.47
N LYS A 72 6.53 -11.34 18.89
CA LYS A 72 7.24 -12.63 18.92
C LYS A 72 7.67 -13.07 17.53
N MET A 73 6.86 -12.83 16.50
CA MET A 73 7.20 -13.21 15.14
C MET A 73 8.20 -12.28 14.49
N GLU A 74 8.28 -11.01 14.91
CA GLU A 74 9.39 -10.14 14.50
C GLU A 74 10.76 -10.69 14.94
N GLN A 75 10.83 -11.36 16.10
CA GLN A 75 12.05 -12.05 16.53
C GLN A 75 12.38 -13.26 15.63
N LEU A 76 11.36 -13.98 15.15
CA LEU A 76 11.57 -15.09 14.22
C LEU A 76 12.10 -14.59 12.88
N LYS A 77 11.57 -13.49 12.34
CA LYS A 77 12.09 -12.87 11.11
C LYS A 77 13.56 -12.49 11.25
N LEU A 78 13.95 -11.91 12.39
CA LEU A 78 15.36 -11.60 12.68
C LEU A 78 16.24 -12.85 12.72
N ARG A 79 15.73 -13.97 13.24
CA ARG A 79 16.45 -15.25 13.20
C ARG A 79 16.65 -15.73 11.77
N TYR A 80 15.61 -15.69 10.94
CA TYR A 80 15.68 -16.10 9.53
C TYR A 80 16.64 -15.21 8.75
N PHE A 81 16.63 -13.90 9.05
CA PHE A 81 17.58 -12.96 8.49
C PHE A 81 19.04 -13.31 8.80
N LYS A 82 19.36 -13.63 10.06
CA LYS A 82 20.71 -14.08 10.46
C LYS A 82 21.12 -15.37 9.76
N GLU A 83 20.20 -16.32 9.65
CA GLU A 83 20.44 -17.60 8.99
C GLU A 83 20.65 -17.41 7.47
N ALA A 84 19.92 -16.49 6.83
CA ALA A 84 20.13 -16.12 5.43
C ALA A 84 21.50 -15.47 5.20
N LEU A 85 21.94 -14.55 6.07
CA LEU A 85 23.29 -13.97 5.99
C LEU A 85 24.37 -15.05 6.07
N TYR A 86 24.24 -15.98 7.02
CA TYR A 86 25.17 -17.08 7.17
C TYR A 86 25.21 -17.99 5.94
N ARG A 87 24.04 -18.38 5.41
CA ARG A 87 23.90 -19.28 4.26
C ARG A 87 24.42 -18.66 2.97
N THR A 88 24.11 -17.39 2.73
CA THR A 88 24.45 -16.70 1.48
C THR A 88 25.84 -16.08 1.48
N LYS A 89 26.45 -15.91 2.66
CA LYS A 89 27.72 -15.18 2.87
C LYS A 89 27.69 -13.74 2.36
N LYS A 90 26.49 -13.17 2.19
CA LYS A 90 26.28 -11.77 1.83
C LYS A 90 26.25 -10.89 3.07
N ASP A 91 26.54 -9.62 2.90
CA ASP A 91 26.33 -8.66 3.97
C ASP A 91 24.87 -8.14 3.98
N GLN A 92 24.52 -7.39 5.02
CA GLN A 92 23.18 -6.82 5.14
C GLN A 92 22.87 -5.80 4.02
N LYS A 93 23.86 -5.05 3.55
CA LYS A 93 23.69 -4.03 2.50
C LYS A 93 23.38 -4.70 1.17
N ASP A 94 24.05 -5.80 0.86
CA ASP A 94 23.81 -6.60 -0.34
C ASP A 94 22.37 -7.10 -0.40
N LEU A 95 21.84 -7.58 0.73
CA LEU A 95 20.45 -8.04 0.81
C LEU A 95 19.45 -6.89 0.76
N ALA A 96 19.81 -5.72 1.30
CA ALA A 96 18.94 -4.54 1.32
C ALA A 96 18.98 -3.72 0.02
N LYS A 97 20.02 -3.88 -0.82
CA LYS A 97 20.32 -3.01 -1.95
C LYS A 97 19.12 -2.78 -2.87
N TYR A 98 18.47 -3.86 -3.29
CA TYR A 98 17.30 -3.78 -4.16
C TYR A 98 16.15 -2.99 -3.52
N ILE A 99 15.90 -3.18 -2.23
CA ILE A 99 14.81 -2.51 -1.50
C ILE A 99 15.11 -1.02 -1.36
N VAL A 100 16.37 -0.65 -1.11
CA VAL A 100 16.82 0.75 -1.04
C VAL A 100 16.63 1.44 -2.38
N GLU A 101 17.08 0.80 -3.47
CA GLU A 101 17.00 1.35 -4.83
C GLU A 101 15.55 1.49 -5.33
N ASN A 102 14.62 0.66 -4.82
CA ASN A 102 13.24 0.59 -5.28
C ASN A 102 12.21 0.99 -4.21
N GLU A 103 12.62 1.68 -3.13
CA GLU A 103 11.72 1.99 -2.00
C GLU A 103 10.42 2.66 -2.47
N VAL A 104 10.53 3.67 -3.33
CA VAL A 104 9.38 4.42 -3.86
C VAL A 104 8.43 3.50 -4.62
N LEU A 105 8.96 2.66 -5.51
CA LEU A 105 8.16 1.70 -6.28
C LEU A 105 7.44 0.70 -5.36
N ILE A 106 8.13 0.18 -4.34
CA ILE A 106 7.56 -0.76 -3.37
C ILE A 106 6.45 -0.08 -2.55
N ARG A 107 6.60 1.19 -2.20
CA ARG A 107 5.55 1.96 -1.51
C ARG A 107 4.33 2.17 -2.41
N HIS A 108 4.53 2.44 -3.70
CA HIS A 108 3.43 2.62 -4.66
C HIS A 108 2.62 1.34 -4.89
N CYS A 109 3.17 0.15 -4.59
CA CYS A 109 2.37 -1.07 -4.60
C CYS A 109 1.25 -1.08 -3.55
N TYR A 110 1.31 -0.24 -2.50
CA TYR A 110 0.29 -0.15 -1.47
C TYR A 110 -0.72 0.98 -1.76
N ALA A 111 -2.00 0.70 -1.52
CA ALA A 111 -3.08 1.68 -1.70
C ALA A 111 -3.05 2.82 -0.67
N GLU A 112 -2.31 2.66 0.43
CA GLU A 112 -2.24 3.63 1.53
C GLU A 112 -0.85 4.30 1.59
N ILE A 113 -0.84 5.59 1.92
CA ILE A 113 0.38 6.34 2.19
C ILE A 113 0.72 6.24 3.69
N PHE A 114 1.91 5.73 4.00
CA PHE A 114 2.35 5.52 5.39
C PHE A 114 3.19 6.69 5.92
N HIS A 115 2.54 7.81 6.25
CA HIS A 115 3.21 9.02 6.76
C HIS A 115 4.00 8.81 8.08
N ASN A 116 3.60 7.82 8.87
CA ASN A 116 4.21 7.50 10.16
C ASN A 116 5.40 6.52 10.05
N ILE A 117 5.72 6.03 8.84
CA ILE A 117 6.81 5.06 8.63
C ILE A 117 7.91 5.71 7.78
N ASN A 118 9.00 6.09 8.43
CA ASN A 118 10.17 6.63 7.74
C ASN A 118 10.86 5.56 6.87
N SER A 119 11.70 6.00 5.93
CA SER A 119 12.40 5.11 4.98
C SER A 119 13.21 4.00 5.64
N LYS A 120 13.96 4.32 6.70
CA LYS A 120 14.79 3.33 7.39
C LYS A 120 13.96 2.22 8.02
N GLU A 121 12.82 2.58 8.62
CA GLU A 121 11.87 1.64 9.20
C GLU A 121 11.21 0.78 8.11
N PHE A 122 10.75 1.41 7.03
CA PHE A 122 10.13 0.72 5.90
C PHE A 122 11.07 -0.28 5.23
N ILE A 123 12.29 0.14 4.87
CA ILE A 123 13.30 -0.72 4.27
C ILE A 123 13.61 -1.92 5.18
N LYS A 124 13.77 -1.68 6.48
CA LYS A 124 14.03 -2.74 7.46
C LYS A 124 12.88 -3.74 7.51
N MET A 125 11.64 -3.27 7.52
CA MET A 125 10.45 -4.11 7.52
C MET A 125 10.38 -4.98 6.27
N ILE A 126 10.47 -4.38 5.07
CA ILE A 126 10.42 -5.13 3.80
C ILE A 126 11.57 -6.14 3.70
N LEU A 127 12.77 -5.79 4.20
CA LEU A 127 13.92 -6.70 4.22
C LEU A 127 13.66 -7.93 5.10
N LEU A 128 13.16 -7.73 6.32
CA LEU A 128 12.88 -8.83 7.23
C LEU A 128 11.73 -9.71 6.73
N ASP A 129 10.71 -9.10 6.14
CA ASP A 129 9.53 -9.81 5.63
C ASP A 129 9.87 -10.65 4.38
N SER A 130 10.58 -10.05 3.42
CA SER A 130 11.01 -10.75 2.20
C SER A 130 11.92 -11.93 2.51
N ILE A 131 12.92 -11.73 3.38
CA ILE A 131 13.82 -12.81 3.80
C ILE A 131 13.07 -13.89 4.59
N PHE A 132 12.13 -13.51 5.46
CA PHE A 132 11.31 -14.49 6.15
C PHE A 132 10.53 -15.38 5.17
N ILE A 133 9.85 -14.78 4.18
CA ILE A 133 9.08 -15.52 3.17
C ILE A 133 9.99 -16.48 2.39
N ILE A 134 11.13 -15.99 1.89
CA ILE A 134 12.08 -16.79 1.10
C ILE A 134 12.62 -17.97 1.92
N GLU A 135 13.13 -17.71 3.13
CA GLU A 135 13.69 -18.74 4.00
C GLU A 135 12.64 -19.76 4.45
N HIS A 136 11.40 -19.31 4.72
CA HIS A 136 10.30 -20.21 5.07
C HIS A 136 9.95 -21.15 3.92
N LEU A 137 9.90 -20.63 2.69
CA LEU A 137 9.65 -21.43 1.48
C LEU A 137 10.79 -22.40 1.17
N LEU A 138 12.05 -22.03 1.43
CA LEU A 138 13.19 -22.93 1.23
C LEU A 138 13.15 -24.11 2.19
N ARG A 139 12.85 -23.88 3.46
CA ARG A 139 12.80 -24.92 4.51
C ARG A 139 11.61 -25.87 4.40
N THR A 140 10.53 -25.43 3.77
CA THR A 140 9.35 -26.27 3.53
C THR A 140 9.58 -27.23 2.35
N LYS A 141 10.34 -26.79 1.33
CA LYS A 141 10.75 -27.67 0.22
C LYS A 141 11.71 -28.78 0.62
N GLU A 142 12.60 -28.54 1.58
CA GLU A 142 13.53 -29.57 2.08
C GLU A 142 12.84 -30.69 2.88
N LYS A 143 11.56 -30.52 3.22
CA LYS A 143 10.77 -31.48 4.02
C LYS A 143 9.67 -32.17 3.24
N SER A 144 9.54 -31.89 1.94
CA SER A 144 8.58 -32.51 1.02
C SER A 144 9.32 -33.42 0.05
#